data_AF-A0A382ULY5-F1
#
_entry.id   AF-A0A382ULY5-F1
#
_cell.length_a   1.000
_cell.length_b   1.000
_cell.length_c   1.000
_cell.angle_alpha   90.00
_cell.angle_beta   90.00
_cell.angle_gamma   90.00
#
_symmetry.space_group_name_H-M   'P 1'
#
loop_
_entity.id
_entity.type
_entity.pdbx_description
1 polymer ?
#
loop_
_entity_poly.entity_id
_entity_poly.type
_entity_poly.pdbx_seq_one_letter_code
_entity_poly.pdbx_strand_id
1 'polypeptide(L)'
;MLSEEEIAKYNEEGYVVPKFTMLEKDLLEIEKLHNNLVEKFPKFRNYCPAVLLHDENFLKYCLNNEILNIIEQLIGKNFALWNSSFF
;
A
#
# COMPACT_ATOMS: atom_id res chain seq x y z
N MET A 1 5.73 -11.30 -8.77
CA MET A 1 5.84 -12.51 -7.93
C MET A 1 7.23 -12.56 -7.36
N LEU A 2 7.36 -12.90 -6.08
CA LEU A 2 8.64 -13.07 -5.40
C LEU A 2 9.37 -14.33 -5.86
N SER A 3 10.70 -14.30 -5.85
CA SER A 3 11.56 -15.48 -6.00
C SER A 3 11.62 -16.30 -4.70
N GLU A 4 12.11 -17.54 -4.80
CA GLU A 4 12.36 -18.38 -3.61
C GLU A 4 13.37 -17.73 -2.65
N GLU A 5 14.39 -17.04 -3.19
CA GLU A 5 15.38 -16.29 -2.41
C GLU A 5 14.74 -15.12 -1.65
N GLU A 6 13.82 -14.39 -2.29
CA GLU A 6 13.09 -13.28 -1.68
C GLU A 6 12.17 -13.77 -0.54
N ILE A 7 11.51 -14.92 -0.73
CA ILE A 7 10.68 -15.56 0.31
C ILE A 7 11.55 -16.06 1.46
N ALA A 8 12.68 -16.71 1.17
CA ALA A 8 13.62 -17.18 2.19
C ALA A 8 14.15 -16.01 3.03
N LYS A 9 14.52 -14.90 2.39
CA LYS A 9 14.94 -13.67 3.07
C LYS A 9 13.85 -13.12 3.98
N TYR A 10 12.59 -13.07 3.53
CA TYR A 10 11.48 -12.65 4.39
C TYR A 10 11.35 -13.53 5.64
N ASN A 11 11.48 -14.84 5.49
CA ASN A 11 11.39 -15.78 6.62
C ASN A 11 12.56 -15.65 7.60
N GLU A 12 13.76 -15.29 7.13
CA GLU A 12 14.95 -15.12 7.97
C GLU A 12 15.04 -13.74 8.61
N GLU A 13 14.80 -12.68 7.85
CA GLU A 13 15.02 -11.28 8.26
C GLU A 13 13.73 -10.55 8.67
N GLY A 14 12.55 -11.10 8.37
CA GLY A 14 11.25 -10.49 8.66
C GLY A 14 10.82 -9.39 7.69
N TYR A 15 11.60 -9.13 6.62
CA TYR A 15 11.22 -8.17 5.57
C TYR A 15 11.81 -8.54 4.21
N VAL A 16 11.17 -8.06 3.15
CA VAL A 16 11.66 -8.15 1.77
C VAL A 16 11.29 -6.87 1.02
N VAL A 17 12.16 -6.42 0.11
CA VAL A 17 11.88 -5.32 -0.80
C VAL A 17 11.61 -5.92 -2.18
N PRO A 18 10.34 -6.10 -2.59
CA PRO A 18 10.03 -6.69 -3.88
C PRO A 18 10.49 -5.79 -5.03
N LYS A 19 10.82 -6.40 -6.18
CA LYS A 19 11.00 -5.68 -7.45
C LYS A 19 9.64 -5.24 -8.02
N PHE A 20 8.96 -4.37 -7.29
CA PHE A 20 7.66 -3.80 -7.65
C PHE A 20 7.71 -2.29 -7.55
N THR A 21 7.15 -1.63 -8.56
CA THR A 21 6.97 -0.18 -8.60
C THR A 21 5.59 0.13 -9.12
N MET A 22 4.88 1.03 -8.44
CA MET A 22 3.61 1.57 -8.95
C MET A 22 3.82 2.26 -10.29
N LEU A 23 2.81 2.19 -11.16
CA LEU A 23 2.84 2.92 -12.42
C LEU A 23 2.79 4.43 -12.15
N GLU A 24 3.53 5.22 -12.92
CA GLU A 24 3.59 6.68 -12.77
C GLU A 24 2.19 7.32 -12.77
N LYS A 25 1.30 6.85 -13.64
CA LYS A 25 -0.09 7.33 -13.69
C LYS A 25 -0.83 7.15 -12.35
N ASP A 26 -0.58 6.05 -11.64
CA ASP A 26 -1.25 5.75 -10.39
C ASP A 26 -0.63 6.60 -9.26
N LEU A 27 0.69 6.83 -9.31
CA LEU A 27 1.37 7.75 -8.39
C LEU A 27 0.84 9.18 -8.51
N LEU A 28 0.66 9.69 -9.74
CA LEU A 28 0.10 11.02 -10.00
C LEU A 28 -1.36 11.14 -9.52
N GLU A 29 -2.13 10.06 -9.64
CA GLU A 29 -3.51 10.02 -9.15
C GLU A 29 -3.55 9.99 -7.60
N ILE A 30 -2.68 9.20 -6.96
CA ILE A 30 -2.51 9.19 -5.49
C ILE A 30 -2.12 10.58 -4.98
N GLU A 31 -1.16 11.24 -5.63
CA GLU A 31 -0.73 12.59 -5.28
C GLU A 31 -1.89 13.59 -5.36
N LYS A 32 -2.67 13.55 -6.44
CA LYS A 32 -3.85 14.40 -6.60
C LYS A 32 -4.89 14.15 -5.50
N LEU A 33 -5.19 12.89 -5.19
CA LEU A 33 -6.13 12.53 -4.12
C LEU A 33 -5.62 13.00 -2.76
N HIS A 34 -4.33 12.83 -2.48
CA HIS A 34 -3.71 13.31 -1.25
C HIS A 34 -3.78 14.83 -1.11
N ASN A 35 -3.50 15.57 -2.19
CA ASN A 35 -3.62 17.03 -2.19
C ASN A 35 -5.05 17.48 -1.85
N ASN A 36 -6.07 16.86 -2.48
CA ASN A 36 -7.47 17.13 -2.16
C ASN A 36 -7.82 16.81 -0.70
N LEU A 37 -7.28 15.71 -0.16
CA LEU A 37 -7.48 15.32 1.24
C LEU A 37 -6.88 16.37 2.19
N VAL A 38 -5.65 16.84 1.92
CA VAL A 38 -4.96 17.83 2.75
C VAL A 38 -5.60 19.21 2.66
N GLU A 39 -6.11 19.61 1.49
CA GLU A 39 -6.90 20.84 1.36
C GLU A 39 -8.16 20.80 2.25
N LYS A 40 -8.85 19.65 2.26
CA LYS A 40 -10.06 19.45 3.10
C LYS A 40 -9.73 19.28 4.58
N PHE A 41 -8.60 18.65 4.90
CA PHE A 41 -8.16 18.34 6.25
C PHE A 41 -6.67 18.67 6.46
N PRO A 42 -6.31 19.96 6.64
CA PRO A 42 -4.90 20.38 6.71
C PRO A 42 -4.05 19.68 7.78
N LYS A 43 -4.69 19.18 8.85
CA LYS A 43 -4.05 18.38 9.91
C LYS A 43 -3.40 17.08 9.41
N PHE A 44 -3.83 16.56 8.26
CA PHE A 44 -3.32 15.33 7.68
C PHE A 44 -2.10 15.51 6.78
N ARG A 45 -1.58 16.74 6.62
CA ARG A 45 -0.38 17.02 5.82
C ARG A 45 0.82 16.14 6.16
N ASN A 46 1.03 15.87 7.44
CA ASN A 46 2.19 15.11 7.92
C ASN A 46 1.85 13.67 8.30
N TYR A 47 0.59 13.38 8.64
CA TYR A 47 0.19 12.04 9.06
C TYR A 47 -1.33 11.89 8.98
N CYS A 48 -1.79 10.88 8.24
CA CYS A 48 -3.19 10.47 8.19
C CYS A 48 -3.29 9.00 8.62
N PRO A 49 -3.72 8.71 9.86
CA PRO A 49 -3.66 7.35 10.40
C PRO A 49 -4.63 6.37 9.72
N ALA A 50 -5.79 6.83 9.22
CA ALA A 50 -6.81 5.96 8.66
C ALA A 50 -7.45 6.63 7.44
N VAL A 51 -6.72 6.67 6.32
CA VAL A 51 -7.10 7.45 5.13
C VAL A 51 -8.44 7.01 4.54
N LEU A 52 -8.75 5.71 4.65
CA LEU A 52 -9.97 5.11 4.11
C LEU A 52 -11.25 5.57 4.82
N LEU A 53 -11.15 6.10 6.05
CA LEU A 53 -12.28 6.73 6.73
C LEU A 53 -12.62 8.13 6.17
N HIS A 54 -11.71 8.69 5.36
CA HIS A 54 -11.82 10.04 4.82
C HIS A 54 -12.01 10.05 3.30
N ASP A 55 -11.41 9.09 2.59
CA ASP A 55 -11.52 8.94 1.15
C ASP A 55 -11.33 7.47 0.73
N GLU A 56 -12.42 6.83 0.30
CA GLU A 56 -12.40 5.44 -0.17
C GLU A 56 -11.75 5.28 -1.55
N ASN A 57 -11.49 6.36 -2.30
CA ASN A 57 -10.82 6.25 -3.60
C ASN A 57 -9.42 5.62 -3.48
N PHE A 58 -8.78 5.71 -2.31
CA PHE A 58 -7.50 5.04 -2.05
C PHE A 58 -7.61 3.50 -1.98
N LEU A 59 -8.81 2.92 -1.79
CA LEU A 59 -9.00 1.45 -1.80
C LEU A 59 -8.49 0.82 -3.09
N LYS A 60 -8.63 1.53 -4.22
CA LYS A 60 -8.13 1.08 -5.52
C LYS A 60 -6.65 0.64 -5.46
N TYR A 61 -5.82 1.37 -4.72
CA TYR A 61 -4.39 1.08 -4.61
C TYR A 61 -4.08 0.06 -3.51
N CYS A 62 -4.85 0.09 -2.41
CA CYS A 62 -4.77 -0.94 -1.38
C CYS A 62 -5.11 -2.34 -1.91
N LEU A 63 -5.98 -2.40 -2.93
CA LEU A 63 -6.40 -3.63 -3.60
C LEU A 63 -5.64 -3.90 -4.91
N ASN A 64 -4.41 -3.38 -5.04
CA ASN A 64 -3.57 -3.69 -6.19
C ASN A 64 -3.23 -5.19 -6.23
N ASN A 65 -3.64 -5.89 -7.29
CA ASN A 65 -3.46 -7.33 -7.41
C ASN A 65 -2.00 -7.79 -7.33
N GLU A 66 -1.04 -7.02 -7.85
CA GLU A 66 0.38 -7.41 -7.76
C GLU A 66 0.87 -7.36 -6.31
N ILE A 67 0.47 -6.33 -5.55
CA ILE A 67 0.78 -6.23 -4.12
C ILE A 67 0.10 -7.36 -3.36
N LEU A 68 -1.19 -7.59 -3.58
CA LEU A 68 -1.94 -8.65 -2.90
C LEU A 68 -1.34 -10.05 -3.19
N ASN A 69 -0.92 -10.31 -4.43
CA ASN A 69 -0.24 -11.55 -4.79
C ASN A 69 1.12 -11.70 -4.08
N ILE A 70 1.89 -10.61 -3.94
CA ILE A 70 3.15 -10.63 -3.17
C ILE A 70 2.87 -10.95 -1.70
N ILE A 71 1.86 -10.34 -1.08
CA ILE A 71 1.50 -10.59 0.31
C ILE A 71 1.01 -12.03 0.50
N GLU A 72 0.18 -12.55 -0.42
CA GLU A 72 -0.29 -13.94 -0.39
C GLU A 72 0.86 -14.95 -0.36
N GLN A 73 1.94 -14.70 -1.11
CA GLN A 73 3.13 -15.56 -1.10
C GLN A 73 3.84 -15.59 0.26
N LEU A 74 3.77 -14.52 1.03
CA LEU A 74 4.48 -14.37 2.31
C LEU A 74 3.67 -14.90 3.49
N ILE A 75 2.37 -14.60 3.55
CA ILE A 75 1.53 -14.86 4.73
C ILE A 75 0.33 -15.79 4.45
N GLY A 76 0.21 -16.28 3.22
CA GLY A 76 -0.87 -17.17 2.78
C GLY A 76 -2.13 -16.40 2.32
N LYS A 77 -3.16 -17.16 1.93
CA LYS A 77 -4.36 -16.65 1.25
C LYS A 77 -5.37 -15.93 2.13
N ASN A 78 -5.30 -16.15 3.44
CA ASN A 78 -6.33 -15.70 4.38
C ASN A 78 -5.85 -14.46 5.14
N PHE A 79 -5.83 -13.33 4.45
CA PHE A 79 -5.52 -12.03 5.04
C PHE A 79 -6.58 -11.01 4.68
N ALA A 80 -6.63 -9.91 5.43
CA ALA A 80 -7.54 -8.82 5.21
C ALA A 80 -6.80 -7.48 5.26
N LEU A 81 -7.26 -6.51 4.47
CA LEU A 81 -6.84 -5.13 4.62
C LEU A 81 -7.34 -4.60 5.97
N TRP A 82 -6.41 -4.31 6.87
CA TRP A 82 -6.76 -3.76 8.19
C TRP A 82 -6.87 -2.23 8.16
N ASN A 83 -5.91 -1.55 7.52
CA ASN A 83 -5.82 -0.09 7.50
C ASN A 83 -4.93 0.40 6.34
N SER A 84 -5.00 1.70 6.06
CA SER A 84 -4.06 2.42 5.18
C SER A 84 -3.82 3.83 5.72
N SER A 85 -2.56 4.29 5.64
CA SER A 85 -2.12 5.55 6.23
C SER A 85 -1.20 6.32 5.29
N PHE A 86 -1.19 7.65 5.42
CA PHE A 86 -0.13 8.51 4.85
C PHE A 86 0.85 8.92 5.95
N PHE A 87 2.14 8.94 5.60
CA PHE A 87 3.29 9.31 6.44
C PHE A 87 4.05 10.48 5.82
#